data_AF-A0A5N9CYT9-F1
#
_entry.id   AF-A0A5N9CYT9-F1
#
_cell.length_a   1.000
_cell.length_b   1.000
_cell.length_c   1.000
_cell.angle_alpha   90.00
_cell.angle_beta   90.00
_cell.angle_gamma   90.00
#
_symmetry.space_group_name_H-M   'P 1'
#
loop_
_entity.id
_entity.type
_entity.pdbx_description
1 polymer ?
#
loop_
_entity_poly.entity_id
_entity_poly.type
_entity_poly.pdbx_seq_one_letter_code
_entity_poly.pdbx_strand_id
1 'polypeptide(L)'
;MANSELYPPADSFRENAYFNSKDEYQSEYDRSISDPDAFWAEKASEYYWFKKWDTVSEVNFDRNKGPISVKWFEGGQTNIAYNCLDRHLDNRSDQVAIIWEGNEPGEDRTITYRELHEEVSKFANVLKSRGVKKGDRVSIYLPMIPELAISMLACARIGAIHSIVFGGFSAEALADRIADATCTVLITCNGTHRGDRPIPMKPVADEAMTNAETQMGVPVDTCIVVERIAGSEGVDCEMQDGRDLWWDDVMADASPNSECEVMEAEDPLFILYTSGSTGKPKGVQHTTGGYMVYASQTHKYIFDYHDGDIYFCTADIG
;
A
#
# COMPACT_ATOMS: atom_id res chain seq x y z
N MET A 1 30.34 30.92 4.67
CA MET A 1 29.00 31.01 5.28
C MET A 1 28.02 30.89 4.13
N ALA A 2 27.21 29.83 4.10
CA ALA A 2 26.16 29.74 3.08
C ALA A 2 25.21 30.92 3.30
N ASN A 3 24.98 31.72 2.26
CA ASN A 3 24.02 32.82 2.28
C ASN A 3 22.63 32.19 2.44
N SER A 4 22.04 32.24 3.63
CA SER A 4 20.71 31.69 3.87
C SER A 4 19.66 32.69 3.39
N GLU A 5 19.53 32.83 2.08
CA GLU A 5 18.45 33.58 1.47
C GLU A 5 17.14 32.86 1.79
N LEU A 6 16.21 33.57 2.44
CA LEU A 6 14.90 33.04 2.80
C LEU A 6 13.92 33.34 1.67
N TYR A 7 13.23 32.31 1.19
CA TYR A 7 12.22 32.42 0.14
C TYR A 7 10.83 32.30 0.79
N PRO A 8 10.08 33.40 0.97
CA PRO A 8 8.73 33.32 1.49
C PRO A 8 7.79 32.69 0.46
N PRO A 9 6.75 31.96 0.89
CA PRO A 9 5.72 31.49 -0.01
C PRO A 9 4.97 32.68 -0.64
N ALA A 10 4.53 32.51 -1.89
CA ALA A 10 3.74 33.52 -2.59
C ALA A 10 2.41 33.78 -1.86
N ASP A 11 1.95 35.03 -1.81
CA ASP A 11 0.72 35.39 -1.09
C ASP A 11 -0.50 34.61 -1.60
N SER A 12 -0.59 34.37 -2.92
CA SER A 12 -1.65 33.56 -3.53
C SER A 12 -1.70 32.11 -3.04
N PHE A 13 -0.56 31.55 -2.61
CA PHE A 13 -0.50 30.21 -2.01
C PHE A 13 -0.96 30.27 -0.55
N ARG A 14 -0.48 31.27 0.20
CA ARG A 14 -0.77 31.43 1.63
C ARG A 14 -2.25 31.65 1.95
N GLU A 15 -3.01 32.25 1.05
CA GLU A 15 -4.44 32.54 1.25
C GLU A 15 -5.30 31.29 1.44
N ASN A 16 -4.90 30.16 0.84
CA ASN A 16 -5.65 28.91 0.89
C ASN A 16 -4.94 27.79 1.64
N ALA A 17 -3.69 27.98 2.06
CA ALA A 17 -2.93 26.96 2.76
C ALA A 17 -3.53 26.61 4.14
N TYR A 18 -3.40 25.36 4.57
CA TYR A 18 -3.85 24.93 5.90
C TYR A 18 -3.16 25.70 7.05
N PHE A 19 -1.93 26.18 6.81
CA PHE A 19 -1.20 27.09 7.69
C PHE A 19 -0.79 28.34 6.90
N ASN A 20 -1.44 29.47 7.18
CA ASN A 20 -1.24 30.71 6.41
C ASN A 20 -0.03 31.54 6.90
N SER A 21 0.54 31.16 8.05
CA SER A 21 1.67 31.82 8.69
C SER A 21 2.57 30.85 9.46
N LYS A 22 3.82 31.28 9.68
CA LYS A 22 4.78 30.51 10.48
C LYS A 22 4.32 30.36 11.93
N ASP A 23 3.64 31.35 12.48
CA ASP A 23 3.20 31.35 13.88
C ASP A 23 2.06 30.34 14.08
N GLU A 24 1.12 30.21 13.12
CA GLU A 24 0.10 29.15 13.14
C GLU A 24 0.73 27.75 13.10
N TYR A 25 1.65 27.51 12.15
CA TYR A 25 2.40 26.26 12.07
C TYR A 25 3.13 25.97 13.39
N GLN A 26 3.84 26.96 13.94
CA GLN A 26 4.61 26.79 15.17
C GLN A 26 3.71 26.48 16.35
N SER A 27 2.55 27.12 16.45
CA SER A 27 1.55 26.84 17.49
C SER A 27 1.03 25.40 17.42
N GLU A 28 0.71 24.89 16.23
CA GLU A 28 0.26 23.50 16.06
C GLU A 28 1.40 22.50 16.32
N TYR A 29 2.61 22.80 15.85
CA TYR A 29 3.80 21.99 16.14
C TYR A 29 4.05 21.91 17.65
N ASP A 30 4.04 23.05 18.36
CA ASP A 30 4.23 23.10 19.81
C ASP A 30 3.13 22.31 20.55
N ARG A 31 1.88 22.35 20.06
CA ARG A 31 0.78 21.52 20.60
C ARG A 31 1.07 20.03 20.43
N SER A 32 1.55 19.60 19.26
CA SER A 32 1.88 18.19 18.97
C SER A 32 2.99 17.62 19.86
N ILE A 33 3.88 18.48 20.37
CA ILE A 33 4.99 18.08 21.25
C ILE A 33 4.60 18.17 22.73
N SER A 34 3.85 19.20 23.12
CA SER A 34 3.49 19.45 24.52
C SER A 34 2.35 18.57 25.02
N ASP A 35 1.39 18.23 24.16
CA ASP A 35 0.29 17.30 24.46
C ASP A 35 0.02 16.40 23.24
N PRO A 36 0.92 15.42 22.98
CA PRO A 36 0.84 14.57 21.79
C PRO A 36 -0.43 13.73 21.76
N ASP A 37 -0.92 13.26 22.92
CA ASP A 37 -2.11 12.43 22.99
C ASP A 37 -3.36 13.20 22.59
N ALA A 38 -3.55 14.42 23.12
CA ALA A 38 -4.69 15.25 22.72
C ALA A 38 -4.60 15.63 21.23
N PHE A 39 -3.41 16.02 20.76
CA PHE A 39 -3.18 16.39 19.36
C PHE A 39 -3.51 15.23 18.41
N TRP A 40 -2.94 14.04 18.65
CA TRP A 40 -3.16 12.90 17.76
C TRP A 40 -4.56 12.30 17.89
N ALA A 41 -5.21 12.40 19.06
CA ALA A 41 -6.61 12.00 19.20
C ALA A 41 -7.56 12.88 18.37
N GLU A 42 -7.29 14.18 18.29
CA GLU A 42 -8.01 15.13 17.44
C GLU A 42 -7.84 14.72 15.96
N LYS A 43 -6.59 14.59 15.49
CA LYS A 43 -6.29 14.26 14.09
C LYS A 43 -6.84 12.89 13.69
N ALA A 44 -6.71 11.89 14.56
CA ALA A 44 -7.22 10.55 14.31
C ALA A 44 -8.75 10.50 14.26
N SER A 45 -9.44 11.44 14.90
CA SER A 45 -10.92 11.53 14.87
C SER A 45 -11.49 12.02 13.54
N GLU A 46 -10.66 12.51 12.62
CA GLU A 46 -11.05 12.85 11.24
C GLU A 46 -11.29 11.61 10.36
N TYR A 47 -10.87 10.42 10.82
CA TYR A 47 -11.00 9.16 10.10
C TYR A 47 -12.13 8.30 10.63
N TYR A 48 -12.55 7.33 9.83
CA TYR A 48 -13.57 6.38 10.22
C TYR A 48 -12.96 5.26 11.08
N TRP A 49 -13.56 5.08 12.25
CA TRP A 49 -13.24 4.02 13.20
C TRP A 49 -14.54 3.28 13.54
N PHE A 50 -14.55 1.96 13.38
CA PHE A 50 -15.65 1.11 13.87
C PHE A 50 -15.80 1.22 15.39
N LYS A 51 -14.66 1.34 16.08
CA LYS A 51 -14.56 1.63 17.51
C LYS A 51 -13.39 2.59 17.72
N LYS A 52 -13.60 3.70 18.44
CA LYS A 52 -12.48 4.57 18.86
C LYS A 52 -11.63 3.87 19.91
N TRP A 53 -10.35 4.24 19.91
CA TRP A 53 -9.32 3.70 20.79
C TRP A 53 -9.60 3.96 22.28
N ASP A 54 -9.01 3.11 23.11
CA ASP A 54 -9.02 3.22 24.57
C ASP A 54 -7.80 4.04 25.06
N THR A 55 -6.65 3.90 24.39
CA THR A 55 -5.40 4.61 24.68
C THR A 55 -4.82 5.23 23.40
N VAL A 56 -4.41 6.51 23.45
CA VAL A 56 -3.85 7.20 22.27
C VAL A 56 -2.43 6.75 21.97
N SER A 57 -1.54 6.76 22.97
CA SER A 57 -0.17 6.29 22.79
C SER A 57 0.38 5.56 24.02
N GLU A 58 1.16 4.52 23.77
CA GLU A 58 1.99 3.85 24.78
C GLU A 58 3.36 3.54 24.15
N VAL A 59 4.38 4.29 24.56
CA VAL A 59 5.69 4.27 23.90
C VAL A 59 6.82 4.07 24.90
N ASN A 60 7.64 3.05 24.65
CA ASN A 60 8.90 2.82 25.34
C ASN A 60 10.04 2.70 24.33
N PHE A 61 10.92 3.70 24.31
CA PHE A 61 12.21 3.64 23.60
C PHE A 61 13.40 3.38 24.54
N ASP A 62 13.17 3.31 25.86
CA ASP A 62 14.22 3.06 26.84
C ASP A 62 14.37 1.56 27.09
N ARG A 63 15.46 1.00 26.55
CA ARG A 63 15.79 -0.42 26.68
C ARG A 63 16.05 -0.85 28.13
N ASN A 64 16.31 0.09 29.04
CA ASN A 64 16.46 -0.22 30.47
C ASN A 64 15.11 -0.40 31.17
N LYS A 65 14.02 0.12 30.59
CA LYS A 65 12.65 0.04 31.14
C LYS A 65 11.85 -1.14 30.56
N GLY A 66 12.37 -1.82 29.55
CA GLY A 66 11.74 -2.98 28.92
C GLY A 66 12.10 -3.10 27.44
N PRO A 67 11.47 -4.05 26.72
CA PRO A 67 11.55 -4.10 25.26
C PRO A 67 11.09 -2.78 24.64
N ILE A 68 11.64 -2.44 23.47
CA ILE A 68 11.13 -1.30 22.70
C ILE A 68 9.70 -1.61 22.29
N SER A 69 8.77 -0.72 22.62
CA SER A 69 7.35 -0.83 22.26
C SER A 69 6.83 0.52 21.78
N VAL A 70 6.05 0.51 20.72
CA VAL A 70 5.40 1.71 20.19
C VAL A 70 3.99 1.28 19.81
N LYS A 71 2.99 1.79 20.51
CA LYS A 71 1.59 1.54 20.22
C LYS A 71 0.84 2.85 20.09
N TRP A 72 -0.03 2.94 19.10
CA TRP A 72 -0.89 4.09 18.87
C TRP A 72 -2.33 3.65 18.65
N PHE A 73 -3.26 4.33 19.32
CA PHE A 73 -4.69 4.09 19.23
C PHE A 73 -5.09 2.66 19.65
N GLU A 74 -4.46 2.13 20.70
CA GLU A 74 -4.74 0.79 21.21
C GLU A 74 -6.23 0.63 21.57
N GLY A 75 -6.82 -0.50 21.17
CA GLY A 75 -8.25 -0.78 21.29
C GLY A 75 -9.14 -0.10 20.24
N GLY A 76 -8.54 0.69 19.34
CA GLY A 76 -9.23 1.29 18.20
C GLY A 76 -9.37 0.30 17.05
N GLN A 77 -10.54 0.28 16.42
CA GLN A 77 -10.86 -0.62 15.32
C GLN A 77 -11.19 0.17 14.05
N THR A 78 -10.55 -0.19 12.93
CA THR A 78 -10.71 0.50 11.64
C THR A 78 -10.45 -0.47 10.48
N ASN A 79 -10.49 0.05 9.26
CA ASN A 79 -9.92 -0.58 8.07
C ASN A 79 -9.44 0.52 7.13
N ILE A 80 -8.18 0.44 6.67
CA ILE A 80 -7.62 1.50 5.83
C ILE A 80 -8.27 1.53 4.44
N ALA A 81 -8.68 0.39 3.86
CA ALA A 81 -9.39 0.38 2.59
C ALA A 81 -10.75 1.08 2.69
N TYR A 82 -11.45 0.94 3.83
CA TYR A 82 -12.69 1.71 4.09
C TYR A 82 -12.43 3.22 4.09
N ASN A 83 -11.33 3.65 4.72
CA ASN A 83 -10.94 5.05 4.78
C ASN A 83 -10.39 5.58 3.45
N CYS A 84 -9.84 4.72 2.59
CA CYS A 84 -9.36 5.11 1.26
C CYS A 84 -10.46 5.08 0.20
N LEU A 85 -11.53 4.29 0.37
CA LEU A 85 -12.55 4.05 -0.66
C LEU A 85 -13.97 4.25 -0.13
N ASP A 86 -14.45 3.35 0.72
CA ASP A 86 -15.87 3.23 1.07
C ASP A 86 -16.46 4.53 1.62
N ARG A 87 -15.76 5.21 2.54
CA ARG A 87 -16.25 6.48 3.13
C ARG A 87 -16.39 7.63 2.11
N HIS A 88 -15.75 7.50 0.94
CA HIS A 88 -15.78 8.51 -0.10
C HIS A 88 -16.90 8.29 -1.10
N LEU A 89 -17.51 7.09 -1.16
CA LEU A 89 -18.49 6.75 -2.19
C LEU A 89 -19.75 7.61 -2.15
N ASP A 90 -20.20 8.05 -0.97
CA ASP A 90 -21.42 8.86 -0.86
C ASP A 90 -21.32 10.22 -1.57
N ASN A 91 -20.11 10.79 -1.66
CA ASN A 91 -19.91 12.17 -2.14
C ASN A 91 -18.91 12.27 -3.31
N ARG A 92 -18.08 11.26 -3.54
CA ARG A 92 -16.96 11.28 -4.49
C ARG A 92 -16.95 10.06 -5.42
N SER A 93 -18.03 9.29 -5.50
CA SER A 93 -18.08 8.03 -6.28
C SER A 93 -17.57 8.18 -7.71
N ASP A 94 -17.97 9.27 -8.39
CA ASP A 94 -17.69 9.50 -9.80
C ASP A 94 -16.45 10.38 -10.00
N GLN A 95 -15.80 10.79 -8.90
CA GLN A 95 -14.53 11.49 -8.95
C GLN A 95 -13.41 10.49 -9.27
N VAL A 96 -12.45 10.93 -10.09
CA VAL A 96 -11.23 10.16 -10.39
C VAL A 96 -10.41 9.96 -9.12
N ALA A 97 -10.10 8.69 -8.82
CA ALA A 97 -9.25 8.28 -7.71
C ALA A 97 -7.82 7.98 -8.18
N ILE A 98 -7.67 7.33 -9.33
CA ILE A 98 -6.37 7.03 -9.95
C ILE A 98 -6.36 7.57 -11.38
N ILE A 99 -5.30 8.30 -11.70
CA ILE A 99 -4.88 8.61 -13.06
C ILE A 99 -3.64 7.77 -13.31
N TRP A 100 -3.73 6.83 -14.22
CA TRP A 100 -2.63 5.98 -14.62
C TRP A 100 -2.11 6.40 -15.98
N GLU A 101 -0.81 6.65 -16.04
CA GLU A 101 -0.06 6.94 -17.25
C GLU A 101 0.88 5.77 -17.50
N GLY A 102 0.72 5.12 -18.65
CA GLY A 102 1.50 3.98 -19.10
C GLY A 102 2.89 4.33 -19.60
N ASN A 103 3.53 3.40 -20.30
CA ASN A 103 4.90 3.60 -20.77
C ASN A 103 4.96 4.55 -21.97
N GLU A 104 3.96 4.47 -22.85
CA GLU A 104 3.86 5.30 -24.06
C GLU A 104 2.74 6.34 -23.95
N PRO A 105 2.93 7.57 -24.50
CA PRO A 105 1.85 8.54 -24.58
C PRO A 105 0.61 7.98 -25.29
N GLY A 106 -0.54 8.06 -24.63
CA GLY A 106 -1.82 7.53 -25.11
C GLY A 106 -2.13 6.11 -24.62
N GLU A 107 -1.23 5.49 -23.85
CA GLU A 107 -1.55 4.36 -22.99
C GLU A 107 -1.90 4.91 -21.60
N ASP A 108 -3.16 5.29 -21.39
CA ASP A 108 -3.62 5.87 -20.12
C ASP A 108 -4.94 5.25 -19.65
N ARG A 109 -5.21 5.38 -18.35
CA ARG A 109 -6.45 4.92 -17.73
C ARG A 109 -6.82 5.85 -16.58
N THR A 110 -8.09 6.20 -16.51
CA THR A 110 -8.66 6.85 -15.32
C THR A 110 -9.58 5.88 -14.61
N ILE A 111 -9.53 5.88 -13.28
CA ILE A 111 -10.35 5.00 -12.44
C ILE A 111 -11.00 5.88 -11.38
N THR A 112 -12.33 5.89 -11.37
CA THR A 112 -13.13 6.60 -10.36
C THR A 112 -13.10 5.88 -9.01
N TYR A 113 -13.51 6.56 -7.94
CA TYR A 113 -13.64 5.92 -6.62
C TYR A 113 -14.57 4.71 -6.64
N ARG A 114 -15.67 4.78 -7.41
CA ARG A 114 -16.63 3.68 -7.59
C ARG A 114 -15.96 2.48 -8.27
N GLU A 115 -15.31 2.71 -9.40
CA GLU A 115 -14.63 1.65 -10.16
C GLU A 115 -13.51 1.03 -9.32
N LEU A 116 -12.71 1.85 -8.64
CA LEU A 116 -11.63 1.36 -7.78
C LEU A 116 -12.18 0.52 -6.61
N HIS A 117 -13.29 0.95 -6.00
CA HIS A 117 -13.97 0.17 -4.95
C HIS A 117 -14.47 -1.18 -5.44
N GLU A 118 -15.10 -1.21 -6.62
CA GLU A 118 -15.58 -2.45 -7.24
C GLU A 118 -14.42 -3.42 -7.54
N GLU A 119 -13.34 -2.93 -8.15
CA GLU A 119 -12.17 -3.74 -8.48
C GLU A 119 -11.45 -4.24 -7.21
N VAL A 120 -11.27 -3.38 -6.19
CA VAL A 120 -10.71 -3.79 -4.90
C VAL A 120 -11.59 -4.83 -4.21
N SER A 121 -12.91 -4.69 -4.28
CA SER A 121 -13.85 -5.64 -3.67
C SER A 121 -13.87 -6.99 -4.39
N LYS A 122 -13.81 -7.00 -5.73
CA LYS A 122 -13.63 -8.22 -6.53
C LYS A 122 -12.34 -8.91 -6.15
N PHE A 123 -11.21 -8.19 -6.16
CA PHE A 123 -9.92 -8.82 -5.92
C PHE A 123 -9.77 -9.29 -4.47
N ALA A 124 -10.36 -8.59 -3.49
CA ALA A 124 -10.50 -9.07 -2.13
C ALA A 124 -11.24 -10.42 -2.05
N ASN A 125 -12.32 -10.59 -2.82
CA ASN A 125 -13.04 -11.86 -2.91
C ASN A 125 -12.25 -12.95 -3.63
N VAL A 126 -11.44 -12.61 -4.63
CA VAL A 126 -10.47 -13.53 -5.24
C VAL A 126 -9.50 -14.05 -4.18
N LEU A 127 -8.84 -13.16 -3.43
CA LEU A 127 -7.88 -13.57 -2.39
C LEU A 127 -8.54 -14.48 -1.33
N LYS A 128 -9.75 -14.13 -0.88
CA LYS A 128 -10.51 -14.98 0.06
C LYS A 128 -10.85 -16.35 -0.53
N SER A 129 -11.21 -16.43 -1.82
CA SER A 129 -11.51 -17.72 -2.48
C SER A 129 -10.27 -18.61 -2.60
N ARG A 130 -9.08 -17.99 -2.64
CA ARG A 130 -7.77 -18.66 -2.57
C ARG A 130 -7.31 -18.96 -1.14
N GLY A 131 -8.15 -18.68 -0.14
CA GLY A 131 -7.92 -19.06 1.24
C GLY A 131 -7.12 -18.04 2.07
N VAL A 132 -6.86 -16.84 1.54
CA VAL A 132 -6.19 -15.76 2.29
C VAL A 132 -7.10 -15.27 3.41
N LYS A 133 -6.53 -15.16 4.62
CA LYS A 133 -7.21 -14.70 5.83
C LYS A 133 -6.49 -13.49 6.44
N LYS A 134 -7.15 -12.86 7.42
CA LYS A 134 -6.54 -11.83 8.26
C LYS A 134 -5.21 -12.33 8.85
N GLY A 135 -4.14 -11.56 8.65
CA GLY A 135 -2.77 -11.89 9.09
C GLY A 135 -1.95 -12.73 8.12
N ASP A 136 -2.53 -13.23 7.03
CA ASP A 136 -1.76 -13.90 5.97
C ASP A 136 -0.95 -12.87 5.18
N ARG A 137 0.24 -13.28 4.68
CA ARG A 137 1.11 -12.40 3.90
C ARG A 137 0.94 -12.69 2.41
N VAL A 138 0.78 -11.64 1.63
CA VAL A 138 0.63 -11.71 0.16
C VAL A 138 1.78 -10.94 -0.47
N SER A 139 2.58 -11.61 -1.30
CA SER A 139 3.67 -10.94 -2.02
C SER A 139 3.14 -10.29 -3.29
N ILE A 140 3.54 -9.05 -3.55
CA ILE A 140 3.16 -8.29 -4.74
C ILE A 140 4.44 -7.90 -5.50
N TYR A 141 4.57 -8.40 -6.72
CA TYR A 141 5.69 -8.15 -7.63
C TYR A 141 5.13 -7.64 -8.97
N LEU A 142 4.68 -6.38 -8.96
CA LEU A 142 4.06 -5.73 -10.11
C LEU A 142 4.83 -4.46 -10.50
N PRO A 143 4.82 -4.07 -11.78
CA PRO A 143 5.22 -2.72 -12.19
C PRO A 143 4.17 -1.69 -11.75
N MET A 144 4.42 -0.40 -12.03
CA MET A 144 3.50 0.70 -11.75
C MET A 144 2.26 0.67 -12.68
N ILE A 145 1.39 -0.31 -12.45
CA ILE A 145 0.11 -0.52 -13.14
C ILE A 145 -1.06 -0.43 -12.14
N PRO A 146 -2.30 -0.17 -12.56
CA PRO A 146 -3.43 0.01 -11.64
C PRO A 146 -3.67 -1.17 -10.69
N GLU A 147 -3.41 -2.39 -11.17
CA GLU A 147 -3.57 -3.64 -10.42
C GLU A 147 -2.69 -3.68 -9.17
N LEU A 148 -1.59 -2.92 -9.13
CA LEU A 148 -0.74 -2.78 -7.94
C LEU A 148 -1.50 -2.10 -6.79
N ALA A 149 -2.14 -0.96 -7.05
CA ALA A 149 -2.94 -0.25 -6.06
C ALA A 149 -4.17 -1.07 -5.65
N ILE A 150 -4.82 -1.73 -6.61
CA ILE A 150 -5.96 -2.63 -6.35
C ILE A 150 -5.54 -3.78 -5.43
N SER A 151 -4.39 -4.41 -5.70
CA SER A 151 -3.85 -5.52 -4.91
C SER A 151 -3.54 -5.12 -3.47
N MET A 152 -2.91 -3.95 -3.27
CA MET A 152 -2.61 -3.44 -1.93
C MET A 152 -3.88 -3.20 -1.11
N LEU A 153 -4.84 -2.48 -1.69
CA LEU A 153 -6.09 -2.14 -1.01
C LEU A 153 -6.97 -3.37 -0.79
N ALA A 154 -6.94 -4.36 -1.68
CA ALA A 154 -7.64 -5.63 -1.50
C ALA A 154 -7.06 -6.45 -0.34
N CYS A 155 -5.72 -6.52 -0.21
CA CYS A 155 -5.08 -7.15 0.94
C CYS A 155 -5.51 -6.47 2.24
N ALA A 156 -5.41 -5.13 2.28
CA ALA A 156 -5.81 -4.35 3.45
C ALA A 156 -7.31 -4.48 3.78
N ARG A 157 -8.17 -4.60 2.76
CA ARG A 157 -9.63 -4.80 2.93
C ARG A 157 -9.95 -6.08 3.69
N ILE A 158 -9.19 -7.15 3.48
CA ILE A 158 -9.41 -8.46 4.13
C ILE A 158 -8.47 -8.72 5.31
N GLY A 159 -7.68 -7.72 5.71
CA GLY A 159 -6.72 -7.83 6.81
C GLY A 159 -5.48 -8.66 6.49
N ALA A 160 -5.20 -8.93 5.21
CA ALA A 160 -3.96 -9.54 4.78
C ALA A 160 -2.83 -8.49 4.76
N ILE A 161 -1.61 -8.97 5.03
CA ILE A 161 -0.41 -8.15 5.12
C ILE A 161 0.28 -8.18 3.76
N HIS A 162 0.15 -7.10 2.99
CA HIS A 162 0.81 -7.05 1.69
C HIS A 162 2.33 -6.84 1.85
N SER A 163 3.12 -7.56 1.06
CA SER A 163 4.56 -7.39 0.99
C SER A 163 4.98 -7.07 -0.44
N ILE A 164 5.25 -5.80 -0.67
CA ILE A 164 5.57 -5.28 -2.00
C ILE A 164 7.05 -5.48 -2.27
N VAL A 165 7.35 -5.93 -3.48
CA VAL A 165 8.71 -6.12 -3.98
C VAL A 165 8.82 -5.38 -5.30
N PHE A 166 9.77 -4.45 -5.38
CA PHE A 166 10.07 -3.71 -6.60
C PHE A 166 10.18 -4.62 -7.83
N GLY A 167 9.42 -4.30 -8.89
CA GLY A 167 9.31 -5.10 -10.11
C GLY A 167 10.63 -5.33 -10.87
N GLY A 168 11.69 -4.58 -10.55
CA GLY A 168 13.02 -4.75 -11.16
C GLY A 168 13.98 -5.67 -10.38
N PHE A 169 13.56 -6.31 -9.29
CA PHE A 169 14.42 -7.23 -8.54
C PHE A 169 14.62 -8.60 -9.21
N SER A 170 15.73 -9.25 -8.85
CA SER A 170 16.06 -10.61 -9.30
C SER A 170 15.22 -11.67 -8.61
N ALA A 171 15.20 -12.88 -9.19
CA ALA A 171 14.50 -14.03 -8.62
C ALA A 171 14.98 -14.35 -7.19
N GLU A 172 16.29 -14.28 -6.94
CA GLU A 172 16.86 -14.47 -5.59
C GLU A 172 16.35 -13.41 -4.59
N ALA A 173 16.34 -12.14 -4.99
CA ALA A 173 15.89 -11.06 -4.12
C ALA A 173 14.38 -11.12 -3.83
N LEU A 174 13.58 -11.58 -4.79
CA LEU A 174 12.15 -11.85 -4.61
C LEU A 174 11.93 -13.09 -3.72
N ALA A 175 12.65 -14.18 -3.97
CA ALA A 175 12.56 -15.42 -3.20
C ALA A 175 12.85 -15.20 -1.72
N ASP A 176 13.93 -14.48 -1.39
CA ASP A 176 14.30 -14.19 0.00
C ASP A 176 13.19 -13.44 0.76
N ARG A 177 12.45 -12.56 0.07
CA ARG A 177 11.35 -11.78 0.65
C ARG A 177 10.08 -12.60 0.80
N ILE A 178 9.73 -13.39 -0.22
CA ILE A 178 8.63 -14.36 -0.14
C ILE A 178 8.88 -15.31 1.03
N ALA A 179 10.10 -15.82 1.15
CA ALA A 179 10.49 -16.78 2.18
C ALA A 179 10.46 -16.16 3.59
N ASP A 180 11.05 -14.97 3.77
CA ASP A 180 11.09 -14.30 5.07
C ASP A 180 9.69 -13.85 5.53
N ALA A 181 8.86 -13.34 4.61
CA ALA A 181 7.47 -12.99 4.91
C ALA A 181 6.55 -14.21 5.01
N THR A 182 7.04 -15.40 4.65
CA THR A 182 6.29 -16.66 4.58
C THR A 182 5.01 -16.54 3.75
N CYS A 183 5.11 -15.87 2.60
CA CYS A 183 3.99 -15.67 1.67
C CYS A 183 3.66 -16.99 0.95
N THR A 184 2.37 -17.31 0.85
CA THR A 184 1.87 -18.45 0.06
C THR A 184 1.10 -18.02 -1.19
N VAL A 185 0.98 -16.70 -1.40
CA VAL A 185 0.37 -16.09 -2.59
C VAL A 185 1.33 -15.05 -3.17
N LEU A 186 1.53 -15.11 -4.49
CA LEU A 186 2.24 -14.10 -5.28
C LEU A 186 1.28 -13.45 -6.27
N ILE A 187 1.39 -12.14 -6.45
CA ILE A 187 0.72 -11.38 -7.50
C ILE A 187 1.80 -10.78 -8.40
N THR A 188 1.73 -11.05 -9.69
CA THR A 188 2.74 -10.62 -10.68
C THR A 188 2.08 -10.32 -12.03
N CYS A 189 2.86 -9.97 -13.05
CA CYS A 189 2.41 -9.86 -14.43
C CYS A 189 3.28 -10.71 -15.37
N ASN A 190 2.81 -10.89 -16.60
CA ASN A 190 3.57 -11.61 -17.62
C ASN A 190 4.89 -10.88 -17.98
N GLY A 191 4.84 -9.55 -18.10
CA GLY A 191 6.01 -8.70 -18.32
C GLY A 191 5.69 -7.22 -18.19
N THR A 192 6.71 -6.39 -18.40
CA THR A 192 6.59 -4.91 -18.38
C THR A 192 7.46 -4.27 -19.48
N HIS A 193 7.24 -3.00 -19.74
CA HIS A 193 8.05 -2.22 -20.66
C HIS A 193 9.10 -1.41 -19.90
N ARG A 194 10.31 -1.31 -20.48
CA ARG A 194 11.32 -0.34 -20.08
C ARG A 194 11.77 0.44 -21.31
N GLY A 195 11.13 1.57 -21.56
CA GLY A 195 11.13 2.18 -22.89
C GLY A 195 10.54 1.20 -23.89
N ASP A 196 11.11 1.09 -25.09
CA ASP A 196 10.57 0.24 -26.15
C ASP A 196 10.76 -1.28 -25.91
N ARG A 197 11.51 -1.68 -24.87
CA ARG A 197 11.90 -3.08 -24.67
C ARG A 197 10.94 -3.81 -23.73
N PRO A 198 10.32 -4.92 -24.16
CA PRO A 198 9.61 -5.81 -23.25
C PRO A 198 10.59 -6.56 -22.34
N ILE A 199 10.25 -6.64 -21.05
CA ILE A 199 10.99 -7.36 -20.02
C ILE A 199 10.05 -8.41 -19.42
N PRO A 200 10.38 -9.71 -19.51
CA PRO A 200 9.57 -10.76 -18.92
C PRO A 200 9.70 -10.75 -17.39
N MET A 201 8.56 -10.86 -16.70
CA MET A 201 8.49 -10.91 -15.24
C MET A 201 8.06 -12.28 -14.72
N LYS A 202 7.24 -13.02 -15.47
CA LYS A 202 6.76 -14.34 -15.08
C LYS A 202 7.88 -15.39 -14.87
N PRO A 203 8.92 -15.49 -15.74
CA PRO A 203 10.02 -16.44 -15.49
C PRO A 203 10.79 -16.13 -14.19
N VAL A 204 10.96 -14.84 -13.87
CA VAL A 204 11.59 -14.40 -12.61
C VAL A 204 10.73 -14.78 -11.41
N ALA A 205 9.42 -14.60 -11.52
CA ALA A 205 8.46 -15.01 -10.49
C ALA A 205 8.46 -16.53 -10.26
N ASP A 206 8.53 -17.34 -11.33
CA ASP A 206 8.55 -18.80 -11.23
C ASP A 206 9.81 -19.33 -10.55
N GLU A 207 10.97 -18.80 -10.94
CA GLU A 207 12.24 -19.11 -10.29
C GLU A 207 12.21 -18.68 -8.82
N ALA A 208 11.69 -17.49 -8.52
CA ALA A 208 11.60 -16.98 -7.16
C ALA A 208 10.70 -17.82 -6.27
N MET A 209 9.52 -18.22 -6.76
CA MET A 209 8.60 -19.11 -6.04
C MET A 209 9.27 -20.44 -5.73
N THR A 210 9.88 -21.09 -6.74
CA THR A 210 10.60 -22.37 -6.56
C THR A 210 11.70 -22.28 -5.49
N ASN A 211 12.47 -21.19 -5.53
CA ASN A 211 13.53 -20.92 -4.55
C ASN A 211 12.94 -20.68 -3.16
N ALA A 212 11.88 -19.88 -3.05
CA ALA A 212 11.23 -19.59 -1.77
C ALA A 212 10.62 -20.84 -1.14
N GLU A 213 9.97 -21.70 -1.93
CA GLU A 213 9.45 -22.99 -1.47
C GLU A 213 10.54 -23.88 -0.91
N THR A 214 11.69 -23.92 -1.58
CA THR A 214 12.88 -24.65 -1.12
C THR A 214 13.39 -24.10 0.21
N GLN A 215 13.38 -22.77 0.40
CA GLN A 215 13.82 -22.11 1.63
C GLN A 215 12.86 -22.34 2.80
N MET A 216 11.55 -22.27 2.54
CA MET A 216 10.52 -22.36 3.58
C MET A 216 10.09 -23.80 3.91
N GLY A 217 10.20 -24.72 2.95
CA GLY A 217 9.63 -26.07 3.03
C GLY A 217 8.10 -26.11 2.93
N VAL A 218 7.48 -25.02 2.46
CA VAL A 218 6.03 -24.91 2.20
C VAL A 218 5.80 -24.32 0.81
N PRO A 219 4.76 -24.77 0.09
CA PRO A 219 4.50 -24.31 -1.27
C PRO A 219 3.95 -22.87 -1.34
N VAL A 220 4.20 -22.19 -2.46
CA VAL A 220 3.53 -20.95 -2.84
C VAL A 220 2.38 -21.33 -3.79
N ASP A 221 1.26 -21.71 -3.19
CA ASP A 221 0.16 -22.43 -3.86
C ASP A 221 -0.70 -21.55 -4.81
N THR A 222 -0.48 -20.24 -4.87
CA THR A 222 -1.24 -19.35 -5.77
C THR A 222 -0.35 -18.25 -6.36
N CYS A 223 -0.41 -18.11 -7.68
CA CYS A 223 0.17 -16.99 -8.42
C CYS A 223 -0.92 -16.33 -9.27
N ILE A 224 -1.25 -15.06 -8.99
CA ILE A 224 -2.16 -14.28 -9.84
C ILE A 224 -1.31 -13.48 -10.84
N VAL A 225 -1.60 -13.61 -12.13
CA VAL A 225 -0.81 -13.02 -13.22
C VAL A 225 -1.65 -12.03 -14.01
N VAL A 226 -1.21 -10.78 -14.06
CA VAL A 226 -1.78 -9.74 -14.93
C VAL A 226 -1.21 -9.87 -16.34
N GLU A 227 -2.06 -9.88 -17.37
CA GLU A 227 -1.62 -9.79 -18.76
C GLU A 227 -1.33 -8.33 -19.12
N ARG A 228 -0.12 -7.86 -18.78
CA ARG A 228 0.29 -6.47 -19.03
C ARG A 228 0.74 -6.24 -20.47
N ILE A 229 1.43 -7.21 -21.06
CA ILE A 229 1.83 -7.19 -22.48
C ILE A 229 0.93 -8.18 -23.20
N ALA A 230 0.04 -7.67 -24.04
CA ALA A 230 -0.93 -8.50 -24.74
C ALA A 230 -0.26 -9.39 -25.80
N GLY A 231 -0.62 -10.67 -25.81
CA GLY A 231 -0.10 -11.64 -26.77
C GLY A 231 1.33 -12.11 -26.46
N SER A 232 1.74 -13.22 -27.08
CA SER A 232 3.04 -13.86 -26.84
C SER A 232 4.24 -13.12 -27.48
N GLU A 233 4.08 -11.85 -27.88
CA GLU A 233 5.13 -11.11 -28.58
C GLU A 233 6.21 -10.64 -27.59
N GLY A 234 7.31 -11.39 -27.55
CA GLY A 234 8.53 -10.98 -26.87
C GLY A 234 8.56 -11.18 -25.35
N VAL A 235 7.54 -11.84 -24.78
CA VAL A 235 7.43 -12.11 -23.34
C VAL A 235 7.12 -13.58 -23.11
N ASP A 236 8.06 -14.29 -22.48
CA ASP A 236 7.84 -15.67 -22.03
C ASP A 236 6.94 -15.67 -20.79
N CYS A 237 5.90 -16.50 -20.81
CA CYS A 237 4.89 -16.58 -19.77
C CYS A 237 4.24 -17.96 -19.74
N GLU A 238 4.97 -18.95 -19.22
CA GLU A 238 4.40 -20.26 -18.91
C GLU A 238 3.48 -20.16 -17.69
N MET A 239 2.28 -20.72 -17.80
CA MET A 239 1.29 -20.80 -16.71
C MET A 239 1.22 -22.23 -16.19
N GLN A 240 1.36 -22.42 -14.88
CA GLN A 240 1.29 -23.72 -14.22
C GLN A 240 -0.13 -24.04 -13.74
N ASP A 241 -0.72 -25.10 -14.29
CA ASP A 241 -2.07 -25.56 -13.95
C ASP A 241 -2.26 -25.74 -12.44
N GLY A 242 -3.34 -25.14 -11.91
CA GLY A 242 -3.74 -25.23 -10.51
C GLY A 242 -3.06 -24.23 -9.57
N ARG A 243 -1.90 -23.67 -9.97
CA ARG A 243 -1.16 -22.65 -9.21
C ARG A 243 -1.34 -21.25 -9.78
N ASP A 244 -1.22 -21.12 -11.11
CA ASP A 244 -1.23 -19.82 -11.79
C ASP A 244 -2.62 -19.51 -12.34
N LEU A 245 -3.07 -18.26 -12.15
CA LEU A 245 -4.39 -17.79 -12.57
C LEU A 245 -4.25 -16.43 -13.25
N TRP A 246 -4.92 -16.25 -14.38
CA TRP A 246 -5.01 -14.93 -15.01
C TRP A 246 -5.88 -13.99 -14.18
N TRP A 247 -5.40 -12.77 -13.98
CA TRP A 247 -6.10 -11.71 -13.26
C TRP A 247 -7.50 -11.47 -13.83
N ASP A 248 -7.61 -11.29 -15.14
CA ASP A 248 -8.88 -10.96 -15.78
C ASP A 248 -9.93 -12.07 -15.61
N ASP A 249 -9.51 -13.33 -15.70
CA ASP A 249 -10.38 -14.50 -15.52
C ASP A 249 -10.95 -14.54 -14.09
N VAL A 250 -10.09 -14.40 -13.07
CA VAL A 250 -10.55 -14.46 -11.67
C VAL A 250 -11.35 -13.23 -11.27
N MET A 251 -11.09 -12.08 -11.89
CA MET A 251 -11.81 -10.84 -11.65
C MET A 251 -13.19 -10.82 -12.31
N ALA A 252 -13.35 -11.43 -13.48
CA ALA A 252 -14.64 -11.53 -14.18
C ALA A 252 -15.69 -12.31 -13.37
N ASP A 253 -15.27 -13.36 -12.66
CA ASP A 253 -16.14 -14.22 -11.86
C ASP A 253 -16.38 -13.70 -10.43
N ALA A 254 -15.59 -12.73 -9.97
CA ALA A 254 -15.64 -12.26 -8.59
C ALA A 254 -16.79 -11.28 -8.33
N SER A 255 -17.41 -11.39 -7.15
CA SER A 255 -18.42 -10.42 -6.72
C SER A 255 -17.78 -9.06 -6.42
N PRO A 256 -18.40 -7.93 -6.86
CA PRO A 256 -17.93 -6.60 -6.49
C PRO A 256 -18.31 -6.19 -5.06
N ASN A 257 -18.91 -7.08 -4.27
CA ASN A 257 -19.26 -6.82 -2.88
C ASN A 257 -18.33 -7.57 -1.94
N SER A 258 -17.46 -6.86 -1.22
CA SER A 258 -16.69 -7.41 -0.10
C SER A 258 -16.84 -6.49 1.08
N GLU A 259 -17.20 -7.00 2.24
CA GLU A 259 -17.10 -6.22 3.49
C GLU A 259 -15.63 -6.03 3.87
N CYS A 260 -15.34 -4.94 4.59
CA CYS A 260 -14.02 -4.70 5.17
C CYS A 260 -13.87 -5.51 6.47
N GLU A 261 -12.76 -6.22 6.60
CA GLU A 261 -12.38 -6.87 7.85
C GLU A 261 -12.12 -5.81 8.94
N VAL A 262 -12.60 -6.07 10.15
CA VAL A 262 -12.35 -5.18 11.29
C VAL A 262 -10.91 -5.40 11.78
N MET A 263 -10.08 -4.38 11.63
CA MET A 263 -8.67 -4.40 12.04
C MET A 263 -8.48 -3.60 13.31
N GLU A 264 -7.69 -4.12 14.25
CA GLU A 264 -7.19 -3.32 15.37
C GLU A 264 -6.17 -2.30 14.83
N ALA A 265 -6.02 -1.16 15.51
CA ALA A 265 -5.06 -0.12 15.12
C ALA A 265 -3.62 -0.66 15.03
N GLU A 266 -3.30 -1.63 15.88
CA GLU A 266 -1.99 -2.28 15.98
C GLU A 266 -1.86 -3.54 15.11
N ASP A 267 -2.90 -3.94 14.38
CA ASP A 267 -2.76 -5.05 13.43
C ASP A 267 -1.81 -4.65 12.29
N PRO A 268 -0.93 -5.57 11.84
CA PRO A 268 0.00 -5.30 10.74
C PRO A 268 -0.74 -4.98 9.45
N LEU A 269 -0.31 -3.93 8.76
CA LEU A 269 -0.84 -3.52 7.47
C LEU A 269 0.00 -4.07 6.31
N PHE A 270 1.31 -3.85 6.37
CA PHE A 270 2.24 -4.25 5.32
C PHE A 270 3.65 -4.52 5.84
N ILE A 271 4.43 -5.23 5.02
CA ILE A 271 5.86 -5.44 5.19
C ILE A 271 6.58 -4.87 3.98
N LEU A 272 7.44 -3.87 4.20
CA LEU A 272 8.30 -3.30 3.16
C LEU A 272 9.76 -3.62 3.46
N TYR A 273 10.40 -4.36 2.55
CA TYR A 273 11.76 -4.84 2.74
C TYR A 273 12.80 -3.78 2.38
N THR A 274 13.70 -3.51 3.32
CA THR A 274 14.81 -2.56 3.12
C THR A 274 16.16 -3.27 3.10
N SER A 275 17.14 -2.68 2.41
CA SER A 275 18.52 -3.17 2.43
C SER A 275 19.11 -2.97 3.82
N GLY A 276 19.32 -4.07 4.56
CA GLY A 276 20.04 -4.03 5.83
C GLY A 276 21.55 -3.92 5.62
N SER A 277 22.26 -3.31 6.58
CA SER A 277 23.73 -3.26 6.58
C SER A 277 24.43 -4.61 6.80
N THR A 278 23.66 -5.68 7.09
CA THR A 278 24.17 -6.97 7.61
C THR A 278 23.78 -8.19 6.77
N GLY A 279 23.50 -8.02 5.48
CA GLY A 279 23.25 -9.16 4.56
C GLY A 279 21.78 -9.34 4.19
N LYS A 280 20.99 -10.02 5.03
CA LYS A 280 19.58 -10.34 4.73
C LYS A 280 18.69 -9.07 4.71
N PRO A 281 17.72 -8.98 3.78
CA PRO A 281 16.76 -7.88 3.75
C PRO A 281 15.92 -7.89 5.03
N LYS A 282 15.55 -6.69 5.52
CA LYS A 282 14.78 -6.53 6.76
C LYS A 282 13.36 -6.09 6.41
N GLY A 283 12.37 -6.90 6.77
CA GLY A 283 10.96 -6.57 6.61
C GLY A 283 10.54 -5.51 7.63
N VAL A 284 10.44 -4.26 7.20
CA VAL A 284 9.91 -3.18 8.06
C VAL A 284 8.38 -3.30 8.04
N GLN A 285 7.80 -3.52 9.21
CA GLN A 285 6.36 -3.66 9.38
C GLN A 285 5.75 -2.34 9.85
N HIS A 286 4.64 -1.95 9.24
CA HIS A 286 3.79 -0.86 9.72
C HIS A 286 2.44 -1.39 10.18
N THR A 287 1.89 -0.79 11.25
CA THR A 287 0.54 -1.08 11.77
C THR A 287 -0.51 -0.21 11.09
N THR A 288 -1.77 -0.61 11.19
CA THR A 288 -2.88 -0.02 10.42
C THR A 288 -3.23 1.41 10.86
N GLY A 289 -3.58 1.61 12.13
CA GLY A 289 -4.15 2.87 12.63
C GLY A 289 -3.14 4.01 12.63
N GLY A 290 -1.98 3.78 13.23
CA GLY A 290 -0.89 4.76 13.28
C GLY A 290 -0.42 5.20 11.89
N TYR A 291 -0.18 4.25 10.98
CA TYR A 291 0.25 4.56 9.61
C TYR A 291 -0.81 5.36 8.84
N MET A 292 -2.08 4.95 8.88
CA MET A 292 -3.18 5.65 8.21
C MET A 292 -3.26 7.11 8.63
N VAL A 293 -3.26 7.37 9.95
CA VAL A 293 -3.35 8.73 10.49
C VAL A 293 -2.13 9.55 10.08
N TYR A 294 -0.92 9.00 10.26
CA TYR A 294 0.32 9.70 9.96
C TYR A 294 0.46 10.03 8.47
N ALA A 295 0.26 9.05 7.58
CA ALA A 295 0.40 9.22 6.14
C ALA A 295 -0.59 10.25 5.60
N SER A 296 -1.85 10.20 6.03
CA SER A 296 -2.85 11.15 5.56
C SER A 296 -2.66 12.56 6.13
N GLN A 297 -2.23 12.71 7.39
CA GLN A 297 -1.96 14.04 7.96
C GLN A 297 -0.72 14.70 7.35
N THR A 298 0.35 13.92 7.12
CA THR A 298 1.53 14.43 6.42
C THR A 298 1.22 14.77 4.97
N HIS A 299 0.42 13.94 4.27
CA HIS A 299 -0.03 14.26 2.92
C HIS A 299 -0.79 15.59 2.87
N LYS A 300 -1.79 15.76 3.75
CA LYS A 300 -2.61 16.96 3.88
C LYS A 300 -1.78 18.22 4.10
N TYR A 301 -0.89 18.23 5.11
CA TYR A 301 -0.22 19.47 5.52
C TYR A 301 1.10 19.74 4.79
N ILE A 302 1.86 18.71 4.39
CA ILE A 302 3.16 18.93 3.72
C ILE A 302 2.96 19.27 2.26
N PHE A 303 2.04 18.59 1.58
CA PHE A 303 1.71 18.86 0.18
C PHE A 303 0.57 19.86 0.03
N ASP A 304 0.01 20.35 1.14
CA ASP A 304 -1.12 21.29 1.17
C ASP A 304 -2.29 20.79 0.29
N TYR A 305 -2.59 19.48 0.40
CA TYR A 305 -3.55 18.80 -0.46
C TYR A 305 -4.98 19.22 -0.11
N HIS A 306 -5.69 19.75 -1.10
CA HIS A 306 -7.09 20.13 -1.01
C HIS A 306 -7.99 19.17 -1.80
N ASP A 307 -9.25 19.09 -1.39
CA ASP A 307 -10.24 18.26 -2.10
C ASP A 307 -10.35 18.70 -3.56
N GLY A 308 -10.07 17.77 -4.47
CA GLY A 308 -10.08 18.00 -5.92
C GLY A 308 -8.69 18.22 -6.53
N ASP A 309 -7.65 18.37 -5.71
CA ASP A 309 -6.27 18.43 -6.20
C ASP A 309 -5.87 17.09 -6.83
N ILE A 310 -4.99 17.20 -7.84
CA ILE A 310 -4.33 16.06 -8.48
C ILE A 310 -2.94 15.96 -7.88
N TYR A 311 -2.68 14.87 -7.15
CA TYR A 311 -1.37 14.59 -6.61
C TYR A 311 -0.59 13.66 -7.53
N PHE A 312 0.64 14.04 -7.89
CA PHE A 312 1.52 13.24 -8.72
C PHE A 312 2.85 12.97 -8.01
N CYS A 313 2.99 11.76 -7.47
CA CYS A 313 4.27 11.25 -6.98
C CYS A 313 4.90 10.36 -8.03
N THR A 314 6.10 10.70 -8.50
CA THR A 314 6.83 9.94 -9.52
C THR A 314 7.63 8.76 -8.94
N ALA A 315 7.44 8.44 -7.67
CA ALA A 315 8.12 7.33 -7.02
C ALA A 315 7.50 5.99 -7.42
N ASP A 316 8.27 4.92 -7.26
CA ASP A 316 7.75 3.56 -7.29
C ASP A 316 7.15 3.20 -5.91
N ILE A 317 6.19 2.29 -5.91
CA ILE A 317 5.51 1.82 -4.69
C ILE A 317 6.37 0.79 -3.93
N GLY A 318 7.26 0.05 -4.62
CA GLY A 318 8.06 -1.06 -4.08
C GLY A 318 9.46 -0.73 -3.58
#